data_AF-A0A323UW13-F1
#
_entry.id   AF-A0A323UW13-F1
#
_cell.length_a   1.000
_cell.length_b   1.000
_cell.length_c   1.000
_cell.angle_alpha   90.00
_cell.angle_beta   90.00
_cell.angle_gamma   90.00
#
_symmetry.space_group_name_H-M   'P 1'
#
loop_
_entity.id
_entity.type
_entity.pdbx_description
1 polymer ?
#
loop_
_entity_poly.entity_id
_entity_poly.type
_entity_poly.pdbx_seq_one_letter_code
_entity_poly.pdbx_strand_id
1 'polypeptide(L)'
;MRAATRLRTPHGVIAAERFINGVPINPRLPEGFDATPNEDRPASHLKFWHRPYIVTDTVEALDAIYAGRTDPYAEEARQHWIDGRKQWLAAWPTGTRYTVRCLDGGAWDRSTNWGCFATLEAALVAAGGEH
;
A
#
# COMPACT_ATOMS: atom_id res chain seq x y z
N MET A 1 6.26 -22.06 11.48
CA MET A 1 4.88 -21.94 10.91
C MET A 1 4.99 -21.27 9.54
N ARG A 2 4.30 -21.78 8.51
CA ARG A 2 4.17 -21.03 7.25
C ARG A 2 3.22 -19.87 7.51
N ALA A 3 3.64 -18.65 7.22
CA ALA A 3 2.73 -17.50 7.28
C ALA A 3 1.53 -17.74 6.36
N ALA A 4 0.32 -17.44 6.83
CA ALA A 4 -0.84 -17.47 5.96
C ALA A 4 -0.63 -16.46 4.83
N THR A 5 -0.94 -16.85 3.59
CA THR A 5 -0.88 -15.98 2.40
C THR A 5 -2.27 -15.70 1.82
N ARG A 6 -3.31 -16.24 2.46
CA ARG A 6 -4.71 -16.07 2.05
C ARG A 6 -5.61 -15.92 3.26
N LEU A 7 -6.58 -15.01 3.17
CA LEU A 7 -7.65 -14.80 4.14
C LEU A 7 -9.00 -14.94 3.43
N ARG A 8 -9.89 -15.78 3.97
CA ARG A 8 -11.28 -15.89 3.50
C ARG A 8 -12.14 -14.82 4.16
N THR A 9 -12.97 -14.17 3.36
CA THR A 9 -13.99 -13.20 3.77
C THR A 9 -15.34 -13.66 3.20
N PRO A 10 -16.47 -13.10 3.69
CA PRO A 10 -17.78 -13.36 3.08
C PRO A 10 -17.85 -13.01 1.58
N HIS A 11 -16.99 -12.10 1.11
CA HIS A 11 -16.97 -11.62 -0.28
C HIS A 11 -15.82 -12.20 -1.12
N GLY A 12 -15.15 -13.25 -0.64
CA GLY A 12 -14.09 -13.96 -1.35
C GLY A 12 -12.76 -13.99 -0.62
N VAL A 13 -11.66 -14.23 -1.37
CA VAL A 13 -10.32 -14.44 -0.80
C VAL A 13 -9.42 -13.23 -1.07
N ILE A 14 -8.79 -12.73 -0.01
CA ILE A 14 -7.65 -11.81 -0.08
C ILE A 14 -6.39 -12.66 -0.13
N ALA A 15 -5.55 -12.43 -1.14
CA ALA A 15 -4.20 -12.96 -1.19
C ALA A 15 -3.21 -11.83 -0.84
N ALA A 16 -2.19 -12.12 -0.05
CA ALA A 16 -1.17 -11.16 0.34
C ALA A 16 0.17 -11.87 0.55
N GLU A 17 1.26 -11.12 0.57
CA GLU A 17 2.58 -11.68 0.86
C GLU A 17 2.61 -12.35 2.24
N ARG A 18 1.95 -11.72 3.21
CA ARG A 18 1.72 -12.27 4.56
C ARG A 18 0.56 -11.58 5.25
N PHE A 19 0.14 -12.16 6.37
CA PHE A 19 -0.83 -11.59 7.30
C PHE A 19 -0.21 -11.47 8.68
N ILE A 20 -0.42 -10.33 9.34
CA ILE A 20 -0.01 -10.11 10.73
C ILE A 20 -1.25 -9.63 11.49
N ASN A 21 -1.68 -10.39 12.50
CA ASN A 21 -2.90 -10.10 13.28
C ASN A 21 -4.15 -9.87 12.39
N GLY A 22 -4.25 -10.59 11.27
CA GLY A 22 -5.35 -10.46 10.31
C GLY A 22 -5.20 -9.30 9.29
N VAL A 23 -4.21 -8.42 9.47
CA VAL A 23 -3.91 -7.32 8.54
C VAL A 23 -3.11 -7.87 7.34
N PRO A 24 -3.60 -7.71 6.09
CA PRO A 24 -2.86 -8.09 4.90
C PRO A 24 -1.67 -7.13 4.67
N ILE A 25 -0.49 -7.71 4.41
CA ILE A 25 0.72 -6.95 4.01
C ILE A 25 0.98 -7.21 2.53
N ASN A 26 1.06 -6.13 1.74
CA ASN A 26 1.18 -6.15 0.29
C ASN A 26 0.13 -7.08 -0.37
N PRO A 27 -1.18 -6.83 -0.17
CA PRO A 27 -2.21 -7.66 -0.78
C PRO A 27 -2.18 -7.54 -2.31
N ARG A 28 -2.50 -8.63 -3.00
CA ARG A 28 -2.83 -8.58 -4.42
C ARG A 28 -4.21 -7.94 -4.57
N LEU A 29 -4.23 -6.67 -4.94
CA LEU A 29 -5.45 -5.93 -5.19
C LEU A 29 -6.13 -6.42 -6.49
N PRO A 30 -7.48 -6.40 -6.55
CA PRO A 30 -8.22 -6.61 -7.80
C PRO A 30 -7.85 -5.57 -8.85
N GLU A 31 -8.11 -5.88 -10.12
CA GLU A 31 -7.99 -4.91 -11.20
C GLU A 31 -8.90 -3.69 -10.94
N GLY A 32 -8.39 -2.50 -11.25
CA GLY A 32 -9.10 -1.22 -11.06
C GLY A 32 -9.34 -0.81 -9.61
N PHE A 33 -8.83 -1.53 -8.60
CA PHE A 33 -9.24 -1.35 -7.19
C PHE A 33 -9.14 0.08 -6.63
N ASP A 34 -8.06 0.78 -7.00
CA ASP A 34 -7.75 2.16 -6.59
C ASP A 34 -8.03 3.18 -7.72
N ALA A 35 -8.91 2.84 -8.66
CA ALA A 35 -9.35 3.70 -9.76
C ALA A 35 -10.83 3.48 -10.15
N THR A 36 -11.64 2.92 -9.23
CA THR A 36 -13.07 2.62 -9.47
C THR A 36 -13.92 3.41 -8.49
N PRO A 37 -14.81 4.30 -8.97
CA PRO A 37 -15.81 5.00 -8.15
C PRO A 37 -16.57 4.04 -7.23
N ASN A 38 -16.95 4.50 -6.03
CA ASN A 38 -17.65 3.67 -5.05
C ASN A 38 -18.97 3.12 -5.59
N GLU A 39 -19.69 3.91 -6.37
CA GLU A 39 -20.97 3.56 -7.02
C GLU A 39 -20.84 2.50 -8.11
N ASP A 40 -19.67 2.43 -8.77
CA ASP A 40 -19.41 1.51 -9.89
C ASP A 40 -18.59 0.28 -9.46
N ARG A 41 -18.37 0.11 -8.16
CA ARG A 41 -17.44 -0.87 -7.62
C ARG A 41 -17.94 -2.31 -7.81
N PRO A 42 -17.15 -3.21 -8.45
CA PRO A 42 -17.57 -4.60 -8.62
C PRO A 42 -17.52 -5.38 -7.30
N ALA A 43 -18.35 -6.41 -7.20
CA ALA A 43 -18.42 -7.29 -6.02
C ALA A 43 -17.07 -7.90 -5.61
N SER A 44 -16.15 -8.06 -6.56
CA SER A 44 -14.79 -8.57 -6.31
C SER A 44 -13.93 -7.68 -5.41
N HIS A 45 -14.28 -6.40 -5.27
CA HIS A 45 -13.60 -5.44 -4.40
C HIS A 45 -14.14 -5.47 -2.96
N LEU A 46 -15.40 -5.91 -2.75
CA LEU A 46 -16.07 -5.88 -1.44
C LEU A 46 -15.34 -6.68 -0.35
N LYS A 47 -14.50 -7.64 -0.74
CA LYS A 47 -13.63 -8.38 0.19
C LYS A 47 -12.63 -7.50 0.94
N PHE A 48 -12.41 -6.26 0.51
CA PHE A 48 -11.57 -5.26 1.19
C PHE A 48 -12.38 -4.15 1.89
N TRP A 49 -13.71 -4.17 1.82
CA TRP A 49 -14.54 -3.13 2.43
C TRP A 49 -14.37 -3.11 3.96
N HIS A 50 -14.07 -1.93 4.52
CA HIS A 50 -13.67 -1.70 5.92
C HIS A 50 -12.59 -2.66 6.43
N ARG A 51 -11.63 -3.03 5.55
CA ARG A 51 -10.50 -3.88 5.91
C ARG A 51 -9.20 -3.17 5.61
N PRO A 52 -8.54 -2.63 6.65
CA PRO A 52 -7.23 -2.02 6.51
C PRO A 52 -6.19 -3.03 6.01
N TYR A 53 -5.29 -2.55 5.17
CA TYR A 53 -4.14 -3.30 4.68
C TYR A 53 -2.92 -2.38 4.60
N ILE A 54 -1.74 -2.99 4.57
CA ILE A 54 -0.48 -2.26 4.54
C ILE A 54 0.20 -2.49 3.21
N VAL A 55 0.66 -1.41 2.58
CA VAL A 55 1.54 -1.43 1.41
C VAL A 55 2.92 -0.96 1.85
N THR A 56 3.96 -1.64 1.38
CA THR A 56 5.36 -1.27 1.64
C THR A 56 6.01 -0.73 0.38
N ASP A 57 6.61 0.45 0.50
CA ASP A 57 7.51 1.00 -0.50
C ASP A 57 8.91 1.05 0.08
N THR A 58 9.92 0.62 -0.66
CA THR A 58 11.32 0.71 -0.23
C THR A 58 12.09 1.71 -1.08
N VAL A 59 13.11 2.31 -0.48
CA VAL A 59 14.01 3.23 -1.18
C VAL A 59 14.72 2.50 -2.33
N GLU A 60 15.04 1.22 -2.18
CA GLU A 60 15.67 0.41 -3.22
C GLU A 60 14.74 0.16 -4.41
N ALA A 61 13.45 -0.08 -4.15
CA ALA A 61 12.46 -0.23 -5.21
C ALA A 61 12.27 1.08 -5.98
N LEU A 62 12.24 2.21 -5.27
CA LEU A 62 12.18 3.53 -5.88
C LEU A 62 13.46 3.86 -6.66
N ASP A 63 14.64 3.56 -6.10
CA ASP A 63 15.94 3.69 -6.77
C ASP A 63 15.93 2.93 -8.11
N ALA A 64 15.43 1.68 -8.12
CA ALA A 64 15.29 0.88 -9.33
C ALA A 64 14.28 1.47 -10.33
N ILE A 65 13.14 1.99 -9.87
CA ILE A 65 12.15 2.66 -10.71
C ILE A 65 12.76 3.87 -11.41
N TYR A 66 13.41 4.78 -10.67
CA TYR A 66 14.00 5.99 -11.25
C TYR A 66 15.20 5.69 -12.15
N ALA A 67 16.03 4.72 -11.79
CA ALA A 67 17.13 4.26 -12.64
C ALA A 67 16.63 3.63 -13.95
N GLY A 68 15.50 2.92 -13.90
CA GLY A 68 14.90 2.21 -15.04
C GLY A 68 14.05 3.06 -15.99
N ARG A 69 13.84 4.36 -15.70
CA ARG A 69 13.03 5.25 -16.57
C ARG A 69 13.71 5.47 -17.92
N THR A 70 12.92 5.34 -18.99
CA THR A 70 13.34 5.55 -20.39
C THR A 70 12.51 6.60 -21.12
N ASP A 71 11.57 7.25 -20.42
CA ASP A 71 10.74 8.31 -20.97
C ASP A 71 11.53 9.62 -21.17
N PRO A 72 11.00 10.61 -21.93
CA PRO A 72 11.71 11.86 -22.20
C PRO A 72 12.11 12.67 -20.96
N TYR A 73 11.48 12.41 -19.81
CA TYR A 73 11.77 13.10 -18.54
C TYR A 73 12.67 12.28 -17.60
N ALA A 74 13.23 11.17 -18.07
CA ALA A 74 13.95 10.24 -17.20
C ALA A 74 15.17 10.86 -16.50
N GLU A 75 15.93 11.72 -17.19
CA GLU A 75 17.10 12.37 -16.60
C GLU A 75 16.71 13.40 -15.53
N GLU A 76 15.72 14.23 -15.84
CA GLU A 76 15.18 15.19 -14.89
C GLU A 76 14.62 14.47 -13.65
N ALA A 77 13.88 13.37 -13.86
CA ALA A 77 13.34 12.56 -12.79
C ALA A 77 14.43 11.94 -11.89
N ARG A 78 15.53 11.45 -12.48
CA ARG A 78 16.69 10.95 -11.71
C ARG A 78 17.32 12.06 -10.89
N GLN A 79 17.46 13.26 -11.45
CA GLN A 79 18.03 14.39 -10.75
C GLN A 79 17.15 14.85 -9.57
N HIS A 80 15.82 14.92 -9.76
CA HIS A 80 14.87 15.19 -8.67
C HIS A 80 14.89 14.10 -7.61
N TRP A 81 15.06 12.84 -8.02
CA TRP A 81 15.12 11.72 -7.08
C TRP A 81 16.33 11.78 -6.15
N ILE A 82 17.44 12.42 -6.53
CA ILE A 82 18.60 12.57 -5.62
C ILE A 82 18.19 13.29 -4.32
N ASP A 83 17.43 14.37 -4.42
CA ASP A 83 16.94 15.10 -3.24
C ASP A 83 15.71 14.43 -2.63
N GLY A 84 14.82 13.88 -3.47
CA GLY A 84 13.68 13.07 -3.01
C GLY A 84 14.09 11.88 -2.16
N ARG A 85 15.19 11.21 -2.51
CA ARG A 85 15.79 10.09 -1.77
C ARG A 85 16.32 10.52 -0.41
N LYS A 86 16.93 11.70 -0.30
CA LYS A 86 17.36 12.26 1.00
C LYS A 86 16.16 12.51 1.91
N GLN A 87 15.10 13.13 1.36
CA GLN A 87 13.85 13.37 2.10
C GLN A 87 13.17 12.05 2.50
N TRP A 88 13.20 11.05 1.61
CA TRP A 88 12.71 9.70 1.90
C TRP A 88 13.42 9.09 3.10
N LEU A 89 14.75 9.07 3.10
CA LEU A 89 15.54 8.50 4.20
C LEU A 89 15.45 9.33 5.49
N ALA A 90 15.18 10.63 5.41
CA ALA A 90 14.90 11.44 6.58
C ALA A 90 13.55 11.07 7.23
N ALA A 91 12.52 10.83 6.42
CA ALA A 91 11.20 10.42 6.91
C ALA A 91 11.15 8.94 7.32
N TRP A 92 11.86 8.07 6.59
CA TRP A 92 11.86 6.61 6.72
C TRP A 92 13.31 6.10 6.85
N PRO A 93 13.93 6.19 8.04
CA PRO A 93 15.36 5.92 8.22
C PRO A 93 15.80 4.49 7.88
N THR A 94 14.88 3.53 7.93
CA THR A 94 15.12 2.13 7.54
C THR A 94 15.02 1.91 6.03
N GLY A 95 14.74 2.96 5.25
CA GLY A 95 14.46 2.88 3.82
C GLY A 95 13.06 2.40 3.46
N THR A 96 12.25 1.93 4.42
CA THR A 96 10.91 1.40 4.16
C THR A 96 9.82 2.30 4.69
N ARG A 97 8.86 2.65 3.83
CA ARG A 97 7.60 3.31 4.20
C ARG A 97 6.49 2.27 4.27
N TYR A 98 5.73 2.29 5.36
CA TYR A 98 4.53 1.47 5.53
C TYR A 98 3.31 2.37 5.40
N THR A 99 2.50 2.19 4.35
CA THR A 99 1.27 2.96 4.15
C THR A 99 0.06 2.12 4.53
N VAL A 100 -0.75 2.62 5.45
CA VAL A 100 -2.02 1.99 5.82
C VAL A 100 -3.12 2.51 4.91
N ARG A 101 -3.82 1.58 4.27
CA ARG A 101 -4.87 1.85 3.30
C ARG A 101 -6.13 1.12 3.73
N CYS A 102 -7.29 1.74 3.56
CA CYS A 102 -8.58 1.09 3.81
C CYS A 102 -9.58 1.47 2.72
N LEU A 103 -10.34 0.50 2.24
CA LEU A 103 -11.48 0.80 1.38
C LEU A 103 -12.71 1.00 2.27
N ASP A 104 -13.02 2.26 2.56
CA ASP A 104 -14.03 2.67 3.54
C ASP A 104 -14.99 3.75 3.02
N GLY A 105 -14.87 4.13 1.75
CA GLY A 105 -15.65 5.20 1.12
C GLY A 105 -15.15 6.62 1.39
N GLY A 106 -14.02 6.79 2.09
CA GLY A 106 -13.44 8.11 2.37
C GLY A 106 -12.90 8.84 1.12
N ALA A 107 -12.34 8.10 0.16
CA ALA A 107 -12.06 8.61 -1.18
C ALA A 107 -13.09 8.09 -2.19
N TRP A 108 -13.33 8.87 -3.24
CA TRP A 108 -14.35 8.58 -4.24
C TRP A 108 -14.05 7.31 -5.06
N ASP A 109 -12.80 7.13 -5.51
CA ASP A 109 -12.41 6.12 -6.50
C ASP A 109 -11.35 5.12 -6.01
N ARG A 110 -10.88 5.26 -4.77
CA ARG A 110 -9.74 4.52 -4.24
C ARG A 110 -9.85 4.25 -2.75
N SER A 111 -9.00 3.37 -2.25
CA SER A 111 -8.80 3.26 -0.81
C SER A 111 -8.30 4.57 -0.20
N THR A 112 -8.76 4.86 1.00
CA THR A 112 -8.34 6.01 1.82
C THR A 112 -6.94 5.76 2.36
N ASN A 113 -6.10 6.80 2.38
CA ASN A 113 -4.78 6.74 3.03
C ASN A 113 -4.98 7.09 4.51
N TRP A 114 -4.80 6.11 5.39
CA TRP A 114 -4.90 6.31 6.84
C TRP A 114 -3.58 6.79 7.46
N GLY A 115 -2.48 6.77 6.69
CA GLY A 115 -1.19 7.30 7.11
C GLY A 115 -0.01 6.54 6.53
N CYS A 116 1.16 7.16 6.66
CA CYS A 116 2.46 6.59 6.33
C CYS A 116 3.30 6.52 7.59
N PHE A 117 3.96 5.38 7.81
CA PHE A 117 4.69 5.07 9.04
C PHE A 117 6.10 4.56 8.72
N ALA A 118 7.04 4.85 9.62
CA ALA A 118 8.44 4.44 9.51
C ALA A 118 8.68 2.98 9.97
N THR A 119 7.72 2.42 10.73
CA THR A 119 7.81 1.08 11.28
C THR A 119 6.54 0.28 10.98
N LEU A 120 6.71 -1.03 10.85
CA LEU A 120 5.59 -1.95 10.62
C LEU A 120 4.66 -1.98 11.84
N GLU A 121 5.22 -1.91 13.04
CA GLU A 121 4.48 -1.91 14.30
C GLU A 121 3.53 -0.73 14.39
N ALA A 122 3.99 0.49 14.06
CA ALA A 122 3.13 1.68 14.06
C ALA A 122 2.01 1.58 13.01
N ALA A 123 2.32 1.05 11.83
CA ALA A 123 1.32 0.80 10.79
C ALA A 123 0.29 -0.26 11.21
N LEU A 124 0.71 -1.32 11.93
CA LEU A 124 -0.20 -2.33 12.46
C LEU A 124 -1.13 -1.78 13.55
N VAL A 125 -0.60 -0.92 14.44
CA VAL A 125 -1.42 -0.21 15.43
C VAL A 125 -2.46 0.67 14.73
N ALA A 126 -2.05 1.44 13.73
CA ALA A 126 -2.98 2.26 12.95
C ALA A 126 -4.01 1.44 12.16
N ALA A 127 -3.64 0.27 11.64
CA ALA A 127 -4.56 -0.63 10.94
C ALA A 127 -5.53 -1.38 11.86
N GLY A 128 -5.18 -1.57 13.14
CA GLY A 128 -6.01 -2.24 14.14
C GLY A 128 -6.84 -1.31 15.02
N GLY A 129 -6.63 0.01 14.92
CA GLY A 129 -7.45 1.00 15.60
C GLY A 129 -8.85 1.06 14.99
N GLU A 130 -9.86 1.25 15.83
CA GLU A 130 -11.20 1.65 15.39
C GLU A 130 -11.08 3.07 14.81
N HIS A 131 -11.28 3.23 13.50
CA HIS A 131 -11.40 4.52 12.80
C HIS A 131 -12.83 4.74 12.33
#